data_AF-A0A9E5TDP1-F1
#
_entry.id   AF-A0A9E5TDP1-F1
#
_cell.length_a   1.000
_cell.length_b   1.000
_cell.length_c   1.000
_cell.angle_alpha   90.00
_cell.angle_beta   90.00
_cell.angle_gamma   90.00
#
_symmetry.space_group_name_H-M   'P 1'
#
loop_
_entity.id
_entity.type
_entity.pdbx_description
1 polymer ?
#
loop_
_entity_poly.entity_id
_entity_poly.type
_entity_poly.pdbx_seq_one_letter_code
_entity_poly.pdbx_strand_id
1 'polypeptide(L)'
;MPAIIPAILLIAVLTFYLGRFAPAWRAAAVVFSACLLDQGAKALVMRQEAASHHFFEYSLGALLQIHYEENHALGFGGSPSSLLLTTAICVSSLLILYPQLARRGYRMSTLTELGCALMVGGLLGILLDRIRLGFVVDFMEFGKNGNFTYNLADLCVFAALVLLVVAAIRFLIKRQRGALSSKQTISPLPANWKRLLWVPALVITMAVSLGFVWRFGGDKLFFLPPLHKAAYHGEIAAVRRLLAKGADPNGLDSEYGQTPLHWAVGAGNTAVARILLTNGADPNVVSSEYPMTPLDIALVRGHVRATQLLLTHGASISESSLYFAVRSRDPSVVQLLLDRGADLNRAYGSKTPLMQAASWGRSPEIMRLLLAAGAEVNARGGYGKTALHYAVASNRTDSVRLLLEAGAEVNARDNEGKTPLDAMTGLATSLGGESLNEKAALLVTYGADVNSLPKDGRTPLIRAVLRRDTKLVKTLLDAGAKVNQAASGGRTALHYASAKGLTDVVRLLLAAGAAVNAKDDSGATPLDLAKDKEIAELLR
;
A
#
# COMPACT_ATOMS: atom_id res chain seq x y z
N MET A 1 -7.75 -31.29 -23.81
CA MET A 1 -8.84 -31.23 -24.80
C MET A 1 -10.11 -32.05 -24.49
N PRO A 2 -10.17 -33.07 -23.59
CA PRO A 2 -11.44 -33.82 -23.42
C PRO A 2 -12.53 -33.09 -22.60
N ALA A 3 -12.20 -32.02 -21.86
CA ALA A 3 -13.17 -31.25 -21.07
C ALA A 3 -13.76 -30.02 -21.80
N ILE A 4 -13.17 -29.59 -22.92
CA ILE A 4 -13.56 -28.37 -23.63
C ILE A 4 -14.78 -28.62 -24.51
N ILE A 5 -14.83 -29.78 -25.18
CA ILE A 5 -15.96 -30.19 -26.02
C ILE A 5 -17.27 -30.30 -25.22
N PRO A 6 -17.33 -30.98 -24.05
CA PRO A 6 -18.55 -31.02 -23.25
C PRO A 6 -18.94 -29.67 -22.65
N ALA A 7 -17.99 -28.80 -22.31
CA ALA A 7 -18.29 -27.45 -21.82
C ALA A 7 -18.89 -26.55 -22.93
N ILE A 8 -18.35 -26.60 -24.14
CA ILE A 8 -18.88 -25.88 -25.30
C ILE A 8 -20.27 -26.43 -25.68
N LEU A 9 -20.45 -27.76 -25.65
CA LEU A 9 -21.75 -28.39 -25.87
C LEU A 9 -22.77 -27.98 -24.78
N LEU A 10 -22.35 -27.94 -23.52
CA LEU A 10 -23.22 -27.53 -22.41
C LEU A 10 -23.61 -26.05 -22.52
N ILE A 11 -22.67 -25.18 -22.91
CA ILE A 11 -22.93 -23.76 -23.18
C ILE A 11 -23.89 -23.63 -24.37
N ALA A 12 -23.64 -24.31 -25.49
CA ALA A 12 -24.51 -24.26 -26.66
C ALA A 12 -25.93 -24.76 -26.35
N VAL A 13 -26.06 -25.84 -25.59
CA VAL A 13 -27.35 -26.38 -25.14
C VAL A 13 -28.05 -25.40 -24.20
N LEU A 14 -27.35 -24.84 -23.21
CA LEU A 14 -27.94 -23.89 -22.25
C LEU A 14 -28.34 -22.57 -22.90
N THR A 15 -27.53 -22.02 -23.81
CA THR A 15 -27.86 -20.79 -24.54
C THR A 15 -29.04 -21.00 -25.49
N PHE A 16 -29.10 -22.16 -26.18
CA PHE A 16 -30.25 -22.52 -27.00
C PHE A 16 -31.52 -22.73 -26.16
N TYR A 17 -31.40 -23.37 -24.99
CA TYR A 17 -32.53 -23.67 -24.10
C TYR A 17 -33.05 -22.41 -23.38
N LEU A 18 -32.16 -21.54 -22.90
CA LEU A 18 -32.50 -20.29 -22.20
C LEU A 18 -32.95 -19.18 -23.15
N GLY A 19 -32.49 -19.17 -24.41
CA GLY A 19 -32.92 -18.22 -25.44
C GLY A 19 -34.40 -18.32 -25.83
N ARG A 20 -35.04 -19.46 -25.51
CA ARG A 20 -36.47 -19.73 -25.77
C ARG A 20 -37.40 -19.29 -24.63
N PHE A 21 -36.86 -18.99 -23.44
CA PHE A 21 -37.63 -18.52 -22.29
C PHE A 21 -37.53 -17.00 -22.15
N ALA A 22 -38.62 -16.39 -21.69
CA ALA A 22 -38.94 -14.96 -21.74
C ALA A 22 -37.75 -13.98 -21.52
N PRO A 23 -37.79 -12.78 -22.14
CA PRO A 23 -36.67 -11.82 -22.21
C PRO A 23 -35.98 -11.47 -20.88
N ALA A 24 -36.64 -11.64 -19.74
CA ALA A 24 -36.08 -11.45 -18.39
C ALA A 24 -34.90 -12.39 -18.06
N TRP A 25 -34.78 -13.55 -18.72
CA TRP A 25 -33.69 -14.51 -18.45
C TRP A 25 -32.48 -14.34 -19.35
N ARG A 26 -32.54 -13.45 -20.35
CA ARG A 26 -31.40 -13.17 -21.24
C ARG A 26 -30.25 -12.51 -20.49
N ALA A 27 -30.55 -11.61 -19.55
CA ALA A 27 -29.53 -10.99 -18.71
C ALA A 27 -28.84 -12.01 -17.80
N ALA A 28 -29.61 -12.91 -17.17
CA ALA A 28 -29.06 -13.98 -16.33
C ALA A 28 -28.23 -14.98 -17.15
N ALA A 29 -28.68 -15.35 -18.35
CA ALA A 29 -27.93 -16.23 -19.25
C ALA A 29 -26.63 -15.57 -19.74
N VAL A 30 -26.65 -14.27 -20.07
CA VAL A 30 -25.44 -13.51 -20.46
C VAL A 30 -24.45 -13.43 -19.30
N VAL A 31 -24.92 -13.17 -18.07
CA VAL A 31 -24.06 -13.17 -16.87
C VAL A 31 -23.49 -14.56 -16.59
N PHE A 32 -24.29 -15.61 -16.74
CA PHE A 32 -23.85 -17.00 -16.53
C PHE A 32 -22.83 -17.45 -17.58
N SER A 33 -23.06 -17.10 -18.85
CA SER A 33 -22.12 -17.33 -19.95
C SER A 33 -20.84 -16.50 -19.80
N ALA A 34 -20.93 -15.25 -19.31
CA ALA A 34 -19.77 -14.41 -19.03
C ALA A 34 -18.91 -14.97 -17.89
N CYS A 35 -19.52 -15.47 -16.81
CA CYS A 35 -18.81 -16.16 -15.74
C CYS A 35 -18.15 -17.46 -16.24
N LEU A 36 -18.82 -18.26 -17.05
CA LEU A 36 -18.23 -19.49 -17.62
C LEU A 36 -17.09 -19.18 -18.61
N LEU A 37 -17.19 -18.11 -19.40
CA LEU A 37 -16.12 -17.63 -20.28
C LEU A 37 -14.94 -17.05 -19.50
N ASP A 38 -15.18 -16.30 -18.41
CA ASP A 38 -14.14 -15.82 -17.49
C ASP A 38 -13.39 -16.99 -16.82
N GLN A 39 -14.11 -18.03 -16.40
CA GLN A 39 -13.48 -19.23 -15.82
C GLN A 39 -12.75 -20.06 -16.89
N GLY A 40 -13.28 -20.14 -18.11
CA GLY A 40 -12.59 -20.76 -19.26
C GLY A 40 -11.31 -20.01 -19.65
N ALA A 41 -11.32 -18.68 -19.61
CA ALA A 41 -10.17 -17.83 -19.88
C ALA A 41 -9.10 -17.96 -18.78
N LYS A 42 -9.50 -17.95 -17.49
CA LYS A 42 -8.60 -18.19 -16.34
C LYS A 42 -7.96 -19.59 -16.39
N ALA A 43 -8.70 -20.61 -16.80
CA ALA A 43 -8.17 -21.96 -17.01
C ALA A 43 -7.23 -22.06 -18.23
N LEU A 44 -7.38 -21.19 -19.23
CA LEU A 44 -6.48 -21.10 -20.39
C LEU A 44 -5.16 -20.40 -20.02
N VAL A 45 -5.22 -19.29 -19.30
CA VAL A 45 -4.07 -18.52 -18.81
C VAL A 45 -3.19 -19.36 -17.89
N MET A 46 -3.82 -20.09 -16.95
CA MET A 46 -3.14 -21.03 -16.03
C MET A 46 -2.49 -22.24 -16.74
N ARG A 47 -2.80 -22.49 -18.02
CA ARG A 47 -2.17 -23.54 -18.84
C ARG A 47 -1.13 -23.02 -19.82
N GLN A 48 -1.07 -21.71 -20.06
CA GLN A 48 -0.13 -21.08 -20.98
C GLN A 48 1.13 -20.51 -20.30
N GLU A 49 1.13 -20.33 -18.98
CA GLU A 49 2.34 -19.90 -18.23
C GLU A 49 3.29 -21.05 -17.83
N ALA A 50 3.05 -22.26 -18.34
CA ALA A 50 4.09 -23.29 -18.43
C ALA A 50 5.04 -23.10 -19.64
N ALA A 51 4.89 -22.03 -20.41
CA ALA A 51 5.79 -21.67 -21.51
C ALA A 51 6.02 -20.14 -21.59
N SER A 52 7.18 -19.71 -21.09
CA SER A 52 7.97 -18.52 -21.51
C SER A 52 7.30 -17.14 -21.68
N HIS A 53 7.74 -16.22 -20.80
CA HIS A 53 7.90 -14.76 -20.90
C HIS A 53 7.10 -13.90 -21.92
N HIS A 54 6.51 -12.86 -21.32
CA HIS A 54 6.26 -11.50 -21.82
C HIS A 54 5.05 -11.25 -22.74
N PHE A 55 4.40 -10.10 -22.46
CA PHE A 55 3.31 -9.46 -23.19
C PHE A 55 1.91 -10.07 -23.02
N PHE A 56 1.15 -9.58 -22.02
CA PHE A 56 -0.26 -9.13 -22.11
C PHE A 56 -0.89 -9.01 -20.71
N GLU A 57 -0.36 -8.13 -19.85
CA GLU A 57 -1.16 -7.56 -18.76
C GLU A 57 -1.70 -6.22 -19.24
N TYR A 58 -3.03 -6.07 -19.26
CA TYR A 58 -3.85 -4.85 -19.33
C TYR A 58 -5.06 -5.09 -20.22
N SER A 59 -6.09 -5.80 -19.72
CA SER A 59 -7.49 -5.62 -20.19
C SER A 59 -8.48 -6.59 -19.52
N LEU A 60 -8.90 -6.28 -18.28
CA LEU A 60 -10.30 -6.40 -17.79
C LEU A 60 -10.41 -6.03 -16.30
N GLY A 61 -9.38 -6.35 -15.50
CA GLY A 61 -9.34 -6.06 -14.05
C GLY A 61 -9.35 -4.56 -13.71
N ALA A 62 -8.77 -3.73 -14.58
CA ALA A 62 -8.76 -2.27 -14.42
C ALA A 62 -10.16 -1.63 -14.52
N LEU A 63 -11.14 -2.33 -15.10
CA LEU A 63 -12.52 -1.82 -15.25
C LEU A 63 -13.40 -2.10 -14.00
N LEU A 64 -12.94 -2.94 -13.07
CA LEU A 64 -13.69 -3.33 -11.87
C LEU A 64 -12.99 -2.96 -10.55
N GLN A 65 -11.78 -2.38 -10.57
CA GLN A 65 -11.00 -1.99 -9.38
C GLN A 65 -10.91 -3.06 -8.27
N ILE A 66 -10.80 -4.34 -8.62
CA ILE A 66 -10.51 -5.40 -7.65
C ILE A 66 -9.01 -5.65 -7.65
N HIS A 67 -8.31 -5.26 -6.58
CA HIS A 67 -6.92 -5.64 -6.36
C HIS A 67 -6.87 -7.04 -5.74
N TYR A 68 -6.20 -7.97 -6.42
CA TYR A 68 -5.84 -9.28 -5.87
C TYR A 68 -4.40 -9.19 -5.35
N GLU A 69 -4.22 -9.25 -4.04
CA GLU A 69 -2.90 -9.54 -3.46
C GLU A 69 -2.72 -11.07 -3.41
N GLU A 70 -1.62 -11.53 -4.00
CA GLU A 70 -1.23 -12.92 -4.10
C GLU A 70 -0.73 -13.47 -2.75
N ASN A 71 -1.50 -14.36 -2.13
CA ASN A 71 -1.05 -15.19 -1.02
C ASN A 71 -0.17 -16.35 -1.53
N HIS A 72 1.11 -16.07 -1.83
CA HIS A 72 2.04 -17.07 -2.36
C HIS A 72 2.88 -17.83 -1.32
N ALA A 73 2.62 -17.68 -0.01
CA ALA A 73 3.51 -18.23 1.04
C ALA A 73 3.06 -19.54 1.74
N LEU A 74 1.91 -20.14 1.40
CA LEU A 74 1.40 -21.33 2.12
C LEU A 74 1.00 -22.54 1.26
N GLY A 75 1.33 -22.59 -0.04
CA GLY A 75 1.21 -23.84 -0.80
C GLY A 75 -0.20 -24.43 -0.95
N PHE A 76 -1.26 -23.62 -0.85
CA PHE A 76 -2.63 -24.07 -1.12
C PHE A 76 -3.19 -23.40 -2.37
N GLY A 77 -3.16 -24.15 -3.48
CA GLY A 77 -3.77 -23.76 -4.75
C GLY A 77 -5.29 -23.68 -4.66
N GLY A 78 -5.86 -22.58 -5.15
CA GLY A 78 -7.30 -22.42 -5.31
C GLY A 78 -7.89 -23.33 -6.40
N SER A 79 -9.13 -23.76 -6.21
CA SER A 79 -10.15 -24.03 -7.25
C SER A 79 -11.47 -24.69 -6.77
N PRO A 80 -11.62 -25.32 -5.57
CA PRO A 80 -12.91 -25.97 -5.23
C PRO A 80 -13.94 -25.10 -4.47
N SER A 81 -13.50 -24.13 -3.66
CA SER A 81 -14.34 -23.44 -2.66
C SER A 81 -15.37 -22.49 -3.27
N SER A 82 -15.02 -21.83 -4.38
CA SER A 82 -15.93 -20.93 -5.10
C SER A 82 -17.03 -21.70 -5.81
N LEU A 83 -16.72 -22.81 -6.49
CA LEU A 83 -17.72 -23.65 -7.15
C LEU A 83 -18.73 -24.21 -6.14
N LEU A 84 -18.25 -24.67 -4.98
CA LEU A 84 -19.09 -25.12 -3.87
C LEU A 84 -20.00 -24.00 -3.34
N LEU A 85 -19.46 -22.79 -3.16
CA LEU A 85 -20.22 -21.64 -2.69
C LEU A 85 -21.28 -21.21 -3.71
N THR A 86 -20.95 -21.10 -5.00
CA THR A 86 -21.90 -20.74 -6.05
C THR A 86 -22.98 -21.80 -6.20
N THR A 87 -22.62 -23.08 -6.12
CA THR A 87 -23.57 -24.19 -6.15
C THR A 87 -24.50 -24.15 -4.94
N ALA A 88 -23.97 -23.88 -3.74
CA ALA A 88 -24.77 -23.74 -2.52
C ALA A 88 -25.74 -22.54 -2.57
N ILE A 89 -25.29 -21.40 -3.10
CA ILE A 89 -26.15 -20.23 -3.30
C ILE A 89 -27.26 -20.52 -4.31
N CYS A 90 -26.94 -21.16 -5.45
CA CYS A 90 -27.93 -21.52 -6.48
C CYS A 90 -28.99 -22.49 -5.93
N VAL A 91 -28.57 -23.54 -5.22
CA VAL A 91 -29.51 -24.52 -4.64
C VAL A 91 -30.36 -23.89 -3.53
N SER A 92 -29.77 -23.06 -2.68
CA SER A 92 -30.52 -22.32 -1.64
C SER A 92 -31.55 -21.37 -2.24
N SER A 93 -31.18 -20.64 -3.30
CA SER A 93 -32.08 -19.73 -4.02
C SER A 93 -33.25 -20.48 -4.65
N LEU A 94 -33.00 -21.65 -5.26
CA LEU A 94 -34.03 -22.51 -5.84
C LEU A 94 -34.99 -23.07 -4.75
N LEU A 95 -34.46 -23.52 -3.61
CA LEU A 95 -35.26 -24.02 -2.50
C LEU A 95 -36.14 -22.93 -1.85
N ILE A 96 -35.71 -21.67 -1.88
CA ILE A 96 -36.48 -20.52 -1.38
C ILE A 96 -37.54 -20.06 -2.40
N LEU A 97 -37.19 -19.98 -3.69
CA LEU A 97 -38.12 -19.50 -4.73
C LEU A 97 -39.19 -20.53 -5.10
N TYR A 98 -38.85 -21.82 -5.12
CA TYR A 98 -39.76 -22.87 -5.61
C TYR A 98 -41.11 -22.92 -4.87
N PRO A 99 -41.18 -22.84 -3.51
CA PRO A 99 -42.45 -22.79 -2.79
C PRO A 99 -43.30 -21.55 -3.08
N GLN A 100 -42.70 -20.47 -3.59
CA GLN A 100 -43.40 -19.25 -4.01
C GLN A 100 -43.95 -19.40 -5.43
N LEU A 101 -43.17 -20.01 -6.33
CA LEU A 101 -43.57 -20.30 -7.72
C LEU A 101 -44.64 -21.41 -7.80
N ALA A 102 -44.54 -22.44 -6.96
CA ALA A 102 -45.54 -23.51 -6.87
C ALA A 102 -46.92 -23.00 -6.44
N ARG A 103 -46.96 -21.96 -5.58
CA ARG A 103 -48.21 -21.26 -5.21
C ARG A 103 -48.85 -20.50 -6.37
N ARG A 104 -48.07 -20.18 -7.42
CA ARG A 104 -48.53 -19.54 -8.66
C ARG A 104 -48.77 -20.55 -9.80
N GLY A 105 -48.86 -21.85 -9.49
CA GLY A 105 -49.19 -22.90 -10.44
C GLY A 105 -48.01 -23.48 -11.23
N TYR A 106 -46.78 -23.05 -10.97
CA TYR A 106 -45.60 -23.58 -11.63
C TYR A 106 -45.24 -24.97 -11.07
N ARG A 107 -45.13 -25.99 -11.94
CA ARG A 107 -44.60 -27.32 -11.60
C ARG A 107 -43.27 -27.54 -12.33
N MET A 108 -42.21 -27.88 -11.60
CA MET A 108 -40.94 -28.29 -12.21
C MET A 108 -41.12 -29.58 -13.01
N SER A 109 -40.36 -29.73 -14.10
CA SER A 109 -40.28 -31.03 -14.79
C SER A 109 -39.53 -32.03 -13.90
N THR A 110 -39.91 -33.31 -13.99
CA THR A 110 -39.26 -34.42 -13.27
C THR A 110 -37.76 -34.47 -13.50
N LEU A 111 -37.28 -34.04 -14.68
CA LEU A 111 -35.86 -33.94 -15.00
C LEU A 111 -35.14 -32.87 -14.18
N THR A 112 -35.81 -31.73 -13.93
CA THR A 112 -35.27 -30.62 -13.13
C THR A 112 -35.23 -30.99 -11.65
N GLU A 113 -36.25 -31.72 -11.17
CA GLU A 113 -36.25 -32.28 -9.81
C GLU A 113 -35.12 -33.29 -9.59
N LEU A 114 -34.89 -34.17 -10.57
CA LEU A 114 -33.78 -35.14 -10.54
C LEU A 114 -32.43 -34.43 -10.57
N GLY A 115 -32.27 -33.38 -11.39
CA GLY A 115 -31.06 -32.56 -11.44
C GLY A 115 -30.75 -31.87 -10.12
N CYS A 116 -31.76 -31.30 -9.44
CA CYS A 116 -31.59 -30.70 -8.11
C CYS A 116 -31.24 -31.75 -7.04
N ALA A 117 -31.88 -32.92 -7.09
CA ALA A 117 -31.60 -34.02 -6.16
C ALA A 117 -30.17 -34.58 -6.33
N LEU A 118 -29.70 -34.70 -7.57
CA LEU A 118 -28.33 -35.12 -7.89
C LEU A 118 -27.29 -34.07 -7.47
N MET A 119 -27.56 -32.77 -7.65
CA MET A 119 -26.68 -31.70 -7.15
C MET A 119 -26.58 -31.71 -5.62
N VAL A 120 -27.70 -31.83 -4.91
CA VAL A 120 -27.72 -31.91 -3.43
C VAL A 120 -27.02 -33.18 -2.95
N GLY A 121 -27.27 -34.32 -3.60
CA GLY A 121 -26.60 -35.59 -3.30
C GLY A 121 -25.10 -35.55 -3.56
N GLY A 122 -24.66 -34.91 -4.66
CA GLY A 122 -23.25 -34.71 -4.98
C GLY A 122 -22.55 -33.79 -3.99
N LEU A 123 -23.18 -32.68 -3.59
CA LEU A 123 -22.67 -31.78 -2.55
C LEU A 123 -22.56 -32.47 -1.19
N LEU A 124 -23.55 -33.28 -0.83
CA LEU A 124 -23.53 -34.07 0.41
C LEU A 124 -22.45 -35.16 0.36
N GLY A 125 -22.25 -35.79 -0.80
CA GLY A 125 -21.17 -36.74 -1.04
C GLY A 125 -19.79 -36.11 -0.87
N ILE A 126 -19.56 -34.93 -1.46
CA ILE A 126 -18.31 -34.17 -1.30
C ILE A 126 -18.08 -33.77 0.16
N LEU A 127 -19.14 -33.31 0.86
CA LEU A 127 -19.06 -32.98 2.28
C LEU A 127 -18.68 -34.19 3.14
N LEU A 128 -19.33 -35.34 2.90
CA LEU A 128 -19.09 -36.57 3.64
C LEU A 128 -17.70 -37.15 3.33
N ASP A 129 -17.25 -37.07 2.08
CA ASP A 129 -15.92 -37.52 1.67
C ASP A 129 -14.82 -36.65 2.32
N ARG A 130 -15.05 -35.33 2.42
CA ARG A 130 -14.16 -34.42 3.15
C ARG A 130 -14.16 -34.67 4.65
N ILE A 131 -15.33 -34.87 5.28
CA ILE A 131 -15.43 -35.26 6.70
C ILE A 131 -14.69 -36.59 6.95
N ARG A 132 -14.79 -37.55 6.01
CA ARG A 132 -14.14 -38.87 6.09
C ARG A 132 -12.62 -38.80 5.92
N LEU A 133 -12.12 -37.83 5.17
CA LEU A 133 -10.68 -37.57 4.96
C LEU A 133 -10.01 -36.80 6.13
N GLY A 134 -10.69 -36.57 7.26
CA GLY A 134 -10.05 -36.03 8.47
C GLY A 134 -10.13 -34.51 8.66
N PHE A 135 -11.06 -33.83 7.98
CA PHE A 135 -11.25 -32.36 8.00
C PHE A 135 -11.63 -31.76 9.38
N VAL A 136 -11.72 -32.56 10.44
CA VAL A 136 -11.85 -32.07 11.83
C VAL A 136 -10.49 -31.65 12.41
N VAL A 137 -9.37 -32.10 11.82
CA VAL A 137 -8.02 -31.78 12.31
C VAL A 137 -7.47 -30.47 11.74
N ASP A 138 -7.89 -30.05 10.54
CA ASP A 138 -7.37 -28.83 9.88
C ASP A 138 -8.09 -27.54 10.29
N PHE A 139 -9.11 -27.60 11.15
CA PHE A 139 -9.75 -26.38 11.69
C PHE A 139 -8.92 -25.72 12.82
N MET A 140 -7.93 -26.43 13.35
CA MET A 140 -7.04 -25.96 14.41
C MET A 140 -5.61 -26.41 14.11
N GLU A 141 -4.87 -25.62 13.33
CA GLU A 141 -3.42 -25.80 13.29
C GLU A 141 -2.79 -25.23 14.56
N PHE A 142 -2.03 -26.09 15.25
CA PHE A 142 -1.13 -25.67 16.31
C PHE A 142 0.07 -25.00 15.62
N GLY A 143 0.02 -23.67 15.45
CA GLY A 143 1.20 -22.94 15.00
C GLY A 143 2.37 -23.21 15.95
N LYS A 144 3.60 -23.28 15.44
CA LYS A 144 4.82 -23.56 16.24
C LYS A 144 5.03 -22.62 17.45
N ASN A 145 4.26 -21.54 17.54
CA ASN A 145 4.28 -20.55 18.62
C ASN A 145 3.04 -20.60 19.54
N GLY A 146 2.19 -21.64 19.44
CA GLY A 146 1.02 -21.83 20.30
C GLY A 146 -0.22 -21.00 19.96
N ASN A 147 -0.27 -20.33 18.80
CA ASN A 147 -1.44 -19.56 18.35
C ASN A 147 -2.34 -20.37 17.41
N PHE A 148 -3.66 -20.19 17.58
CA PHE A 148 -4.72 -20.77 16.74
C PHE A 148 -5.03 -19.86 15.54
N THR A 149 -5.06 -20.41 14.33
CA THR A 149 -5.51 -19.72 13.11
C THR A 149 -6.76 -20.38 12.54
N TYR A 150 -7.81 -19.60 12.27
CA TYR A 150 -9.05 -20.07 11.63
C TYR A 150 -9.17 -19.54 10.20
N ASN A 151 -9.57 -20.38 9.24
CA ASN A 151 -9.94 -19.90 7.91
C ASN A 151 -11.43 -19.49 7.88
N LEU A 152 -11.68 -18.17 7.87
CA LEU A 152 -13.03 -17.59 7.89
C LEU A 152 -13.87 -18.02 6.66
N ALA A 153 -13.22 -18.23 5.51
CA ALA A 153 -13.90 -18.68 4.29
C ALA A 153 -14.47 -20.10 4.45
N ASP A 154 -13.71 -21.01 5.06
CA ASP A 154 -14.13 -22.39 5.27
C ASP A 154 -15.23 -22.50 6.33
N LEU A 155 -15.20 -21.64 7.35
CA LEU A 155 -16.28 -21.53 8.34
C LEU A 155 -17.59 -21.02 7.72
N CYS A 156 -17.52 -20.06 6.80
CA CYS A 156 -18.68 -19.57 6.07
C CYS A 156 -19.27 -20.63 5.12
N VAL A 157 -18.42 -21.38 4.41
CA VAL A 157 -18.85 -22.48 3.54
C VAL A 157 -19.51 -23.59 4.36
N PHE A 158 -18.95 -23.93 5.52
CA PHE A 158 -19.52 -24.93 6.42
C PHE A 158 -20.90 -24.50 6.96
N ALA A 159 -21.02 -23.24 7.42
CA ALA A 159 -22.30 -22.70 7.89
C ALA A 159 -23.38 -22.69 6.80
N ALA A 160 -23.00 -22.33 5.56
CA ALA A 160 -23.90 -22.36 4.41
C ALA A 160 -24.40 -23.78 4.10
N LEU A 161 -23.51 -24.79 4.16
CA LEU A 161 -23.85 -26.19 3.94
C LEU A 161 -24.80 -26.74 5.01
N VAL A 162 -24.59 -26.41 6.29
CA VAL A 162 -25.49 -26.81 7.39
C VAL A 162 -26.90 -26.23 7.19
N LEU A 163 -27.01 -24.94 6.84
CA LEU A 163 -28.31 -24.31 6.55
C LEU A 163 -29.02 -24.97 5.36
N LEU A 164 -28.27 -25.35 4.33
CA LEU A 164 -28.78 -25.99 3.13
C LEU A 164 -29.31 -27.40 3.39
N VAL A 165 -28.61 -28.17 4.22
CA VAL A 165 -29.08 -29.50 4.70
C VAL A 165 -30.36 -29.37 5.52
N VAL A 166 -30.42 -28.40 6.44
CA VAL A 166 -31.63 -28.15 7.25
C VAL A 166 -32.82 -27.74 6.36
N ALA A 167 -32.58 -26.88 5.36
CA ALA A 167 -33.61 -26.47 4.40
C ALA A 167 -34.10 -27.64 3.54
N ALA A 168 -33.20 -28.50 3.06
CA ALA A 168 -33.53 -29.69 2.27
C ALA A 168 -34.36 -30.70 3.08
N ILE A 169 -33.99 -30.95 4.34
CA ILE A 169 -34.76 -31.84 5.24
C ILE A 169 -36.17 -31.29 5.46
N ARG A 170 -36.30 -29.98 5.73
CA ARG A 170 -37.63 -29.33 5.88
C ARG A 170 -38.47 -29.42 4.61
N PHE A 171 -37.85 -29.26 3.45
CA PHE A 171 -38.53 -29.40 2.15
C PHE A 171 -39.05 -30.82 1.92
N LEU A 172 -38.22 -31.85 2.18
CA LEU A 172 -38.61 -33.25 2.03
C LEU A 172 -39.74 -33.65 2.99
N ILE A 173 -39.70 -33.21 4.24
CA ILE A 173 -40.78 -33.43 5.23
C ILE A 173 -42.10 -32.79 4.75
N LYS A 174 -42.03 -31.56 4.20
CA LYS A 174 -43.21 -30.84 3.72
C LYS A 174 -43.81 -31.47 2.46
N ARG A 175 -42.97 -32.01 1.57
CA ARG A 175 -43.40 -32.73 0.35
C ARG A 175 -44.07 -34.07 0.70
N GLN A 176 -43.55 -34.84 1.66
CA GLN A 176 -44.24 -36.05 2.11
C GLN A 176 -45.63 -35.73 2.69
N ARG A 177 -45.75 -34.71 3.55
CA ARG A 177 -47.05 -34.29 4.10
C ARG A 177 -48.04 -33.78 3.04
N GLY A 178 -47.57 -33.19 1.95
CA GLY A 178 -48.41 -32.74 0.82
C GLY A 178 -48.84 -33.84 -0.17
N ALA A 179 -48.15 -34.98 -0.19
CA ALA A 179 -48.51 -36.15 -1.00
C ALA A 179 -49.41 -37.16 -0.27
N LEU A 180 -49.67 -36.94 1.03
CA LEU A 180 -50.40 -37.83 1.94
C LEU A 180 -51.91 -37.49 2.05
N SER A 181 -52.60 -37.25 0.91
CA SER A 181 -54.07 -37.10 0.87
C SER A 181 -54.82 -38.28 0.24
N SER A 182 -54.16 -39.42 -0.02
CA SER A 182 -54.83 -40.64 -0.46
C SER A 182 -54.29 -41.84 0.30
N LYS A 183 -55.18 -42.50 1.04
CA LYS A 183 -54.99 -43.70 1.87
C LYS A 183 -53.96 -44.69 1.30
N GLN A 184 -52.76 -44.74 1.88
CA GLN A 184 -51.88 -45.92 1.87
C GLN A 184 -51.08 -45.95 3.19
N THR A 185 -51.04 -47.12 3.80
CA THR A 185 -50.50 -47.45 5.12
C THR A 185 -48.99 -47.24 5.21
N ILE A 186 -48.54 -46.64 6.31
CA ILE A 186 -47.15 -46.29 6.62
C ILE A 186 -46.33 -47.55 6.91
N SER A 187 -45.23 -47.79 6.20
CA SER A 187 -44.11 -48.57 6.74
C SER A 187 -43.23 -47.64 7.60
N PRO A 188 -42.77 -48.06 8.79
CA PRO A 188 -42.03 -47.19 9.69
C PRO A 188 -40.66 -46.81 9.08
N LEU A 189 -40.27 -45.55 9.27
CA LEU A 189 -38.95 -45.02 8.92
C LEU A 189 -37.81 -45.95 9.41
N PRO A 190 -36.77 -46.20 8.59
CA PRO A 190 -35.66 -47.05 9.01
C PRO A 190 -34.95 -46.46 10.25
N ALA A 191 -34.65 -47.33 11.22
CA ALA A 191 -34.15 -47.00 12.57
C ALA A 191 -32.92 -46.09 12.63
N ASN A 192 -32.21 -45.96 11.51
CA ASN A 192 -31.01 -45.17 11.27
C ASN A 192 -31.25 -43.65 11.44
N TRP A 193 -32.48 -43.18 11.23
CA TRP A 193 -32.83 -41.75 11.31
C TRP A 193 -32.84 -41.21 12.75
N LYS A 194 -32.94 -42.08 13.77
CA LYS A 194 -32.79 -41.67 15.18
C LYS A 194 -31.37 -41.21 15.53
N ARG A 195 -30.36 -41.55 14.72
CA ARG A 195 -28.96 -41.08 14.88
C ARG A 195 -28.75 -39.62 14.43
N LEU A 196 -29.71 -39.02 13.71
CA LEU A 196 -29.64 -37.62 13.26
C LEU A 196 -30.28 -36.62 14.25
N LEU A 197 -30.90 -37.10 15.34
CA LEU A 197 -31.50 -36.25 16.39
C LEU A 197 -30.47 -35.41 17.17
N TRP A 198 -29.18 -35.64 16.96
CA TRP A 198 -28.08 -35.04 17.71
C TRP A 198 -27.59 -33.76 17.00
N VAL A 199 -27.91 -33.62 15.71
CA VAL A 199 -27.53 -32.50 14.85
C VAL A 199 -28.14 -31.17 15.34
N PRO A 200 -29.42 -31.09 15.77
CA PRO A 200 -29.95 -29.86 16.35
C PRO A 200 -29.26 -29.47 17.66
N ALA A 201 -28.91 -30.45 18.50
CA ALA A 201 -28.19 -30.21 19.75
C ALA A 201 -26.78 -29.68 19.47
N LEU A 202 -26.06 -30.28 18.51
CA LEU A 202 -24.73 -29.84 18.07
C LEU A 202 -24.75 -28.42 17.50
N VAL A 203 -25.76 -28.09 16.68
CA VAL A 203 -25.95 -26.76 16.09
C VAL A 203 -26.28 -25.72 17.15
N ILE A 204 -27.08 -26.06 18.17
CA ILE A 204 -27.37 -25.16 19.28
C ILE A 204 -26.13 -24.93 20.15
N THR A 205 -25.38 -25.98 20.50
CA THR A 205 -24.12 -25.82 21.24
C THR A 205 -23.09 -25.01 20.45
N MET A 206 -22.97 -25.22 19.14
CA MET A 206 -22.09 -24.42 18.29
C MET A 206 -22.58 -22.98 18.12
N ALA A 207 -23.89 -22.73 18.03
CA ALA A 207 -24.45 -21.39 17.92
C ALA A 207 -24.29 -20.60 19.23
N VAL A 208 -24.37 -21.28 20.38
CA VAL A 208 -24.04 -20.69 21.68
C VAL A 208 -22.54 -20.39 21.76
N SER A 209 -21.67 -21.30 21.32
CA SER A 209 -20.22 -21.06 21.25
C SER A 209 -19.85 -19.94 20.28
N LEU A 210 -20.48 -19.87 19.09
CA LEU A 210 -20.32 -18.80 18.10
C LEU A 210 -20.89 -17.47 18.59
N GLY A 211 -22.02 -17.50 19.30
CA GLY A 211 -22.60 -16.33 19.96
C GLY A 211 -21.71 -15.81 21.08
N PHE A 212 -21.05 -16.70 21.83
CA PHE A 212 -20.02 -16.37 22.80
C PHE A 212 -18.79 -15.76 22.10
N VAL A 213 -18.33 -16.36 21.01
CA VAL A 213 -17.23 -15.84 20.19
C VAL A 213 -17.56 -14.50 19.55
N TRP A 214 -18.81 -14.23 19.15
CA TRP A 214 -19.20 -12.95 18.52
C TRP A 214 -19.47 -11.85 19.55
N ARG A 215 -20.13 -12.18 20.67
CA ARG A 215 -20.37 -11.28 21.80
C ARG A 215 -19.09 -10.84 22.50
N PHE A 216 -18.03 -11.67 22.46
CA PHE A 216 -16.71 -11.37 23.01
C PHE A 216 -15.60 -11.18 21.96
N GLY A 217 -15.90 -11.29 20.66
CA GLY A 217 -14.91 -11.28 19.57
C GLY A 217 -14.99 -10.11 18.61
N GLY A 218 -15.94 -9.17 18.80
CA GLY A 218 -15.89 -7.87 18.13
C GLY A 218 -14.64 -7.05 18.47
N ASP A 219 -14.00 -7.34 19.62
CA ASP A 219 -12.79 -6.67 20.12
C ASP A 219 -11.50 -7.48 19.87
N LYS A 220 -11.53 -8.56 19.07
CA LYS A 220 -10.42 -9.52 18.94
C LYS A 220 -9.62 -9.47 17.63
N LEU A 221 -9.69 -8.37 16.87
CA LEU A 221 -8.72 -8.20 15.76
C LEU A 221 -7.41 -7.53 16.19
N PHE A 222 -7.34 -6.84 17.33
CA PHE A 222 -6.11 -6.21 17.84
C PHE A 222 -6.18 -6.10 19.37
N PHE A 223 -5.51 -6.99 20.11
CA PHE A 223 -5.52 -6.94 21.58
C PHE A 223 -4.47 -5.94 22.10
N LEU A 224 -4.80 -4.65 22.05
CA LEU A 224 -4.10 -3.65 22.84
C LEU A 224 -4.37 -3.91 24.32
N PRO A 225 -3.34 -4.07 25.17
CA PRO A 225 -3.56 -4.31 26.59
C PRO A 225 -4.36 -3.15 27.23
N PRO A 226 -5.14 -3.42 28.31
CA PRO A 226 -6.05 -2.42 28.87
C PRO A 226 -5.38 -1.11 29.26
N LEU A 227 -4.13 -1.18 29.74
CA LEU A 227 -3.36 0.00 30.13
C LEU A 227 -2.95 0.83 28.91
N HIS A 228 -2.55 0.21 27.81
CA HIS A 228 -2.22 0.90 26.54
C HIS A 228 -3.45 1.59 25.94
N LYS A 229 -4.60 0.91 25.90
CA LYS A 229 -5.86 1.49 25.43
C LYS A 229 -6.27 2.71 26.26
N ALA A 230 -6.25 2.57 27.59
CA ALA A 230 -6.53 3.67 28.50
C ALA A 230 -5.52 4.82 28.34
N ALA A 231 -4.26 4.50 28.06
CA ALA A 231 -3.21 5.49 27.83
C ALA A 231 -3.38 6.27 26.53
N TYR A 232 -3.73 5.59 25.44
CA TYR A 232 -4.03 6.19 24.15
C TYR A 232 -5.26 7.11 24.20
N HIS A 233 -6.32 6.71 24.90
CA HIS A 233 -7.54 7.52 25.03
C HIS A 233 -7.48 8.58 26.13
N GLY A 234 -6.40 8.64 26.92
CA GLY A 234 -6.23 9.67 27.95
C GLY A 234 -7.08 9.44 29.20
N GLU A 235 -7.52 8.20 29.44
CA GLU A 235 -8.44 7.85 30.53
C GLU A 235 -7.73 7.79 31.89
N ILE A 236 -7.48 8.96 32.50
CA ILE A 236 -6.75 9.12 33.77
C ILE A 236 -7.26 8.17 34.86
N ALA A 237 -8.58 8.08 35.04
CA ALA A 237 -9.18 7.24 36.09
C ALA A 237 -8.96 5.74 35.83
N ALA A 238 -9.02 5.30 34.56
CA ALA A 238 -8.77 3.92 34.19
C ALA A 238 -7.29 3.57 34.38
N VAL A 239 -6.38 4.42 33.92
CA VAL A 239 -4.92 4.25 34.10
C VAL A 239 -4.58 4.09 35.58
N ARG A 240 -5.06 5.00 36.44
CA ARG A 240 -4.79 4.93 37.90
C ARG A 240 -5.31 3.63 38.51
N ARG A 241 -6.52 3.19 38.15
CA ARG A 241 -7.09 1.93 38.64
C ARG A 241 -6.29 0.71 38.16
N LEU A 242 -5.83 0.71 36.91
CA LEU A 242 -5.06 -0.39 36.35
C LEU A 242 -3.69 -0.51 37.01
N LEU A 243 -2.98 0.61 37.18
CA LEU A 243 -1.69 0.63 37.90
C LEU A 243 -1.86 0.20 39.36
N ALA A 244 -2.91 0.66 40.05
CA ALA A 244 -3.21 0.23 41.42
C ALA A 244 -3.52 -1.28 41.55
N LYS A 245 -3.94 -1.94 40.46
CA LYS A 245 -4.14 -3.39 40.38
C LYS A 245 -2.87 -4.16 40.00
N GLY A 246 -1.72 -3.49 39.89
CA GLY A 246 -0.44 -4.10 39.54
C GLY A 246 -0.21 -4.25 38.03
N ALA A 247 -0.90 -3.48 37.18
CA ALA A 247 -0.58 -3.45 35.75
C ALA A 247 0.85 -2.91 35.56
N ASP A 248 1.66 -3.64 34.78
CA ASP A 248 3.04 -3.25 34.49
C ASP A 248 3.07 -1.99 33.59
N PRO A 249 3.62 -0.86 34.06
CA PRO A 249 3.74 0.36 33.27
C PRO A 249 4.71 0.24 32.08
N ASN A 250 5.54 -0.82 32.04
CA ASN A 250 6.51 -1.10 30.98
C ASN A 250 6.08 -2.28 30.09
N GLY A 251 4.88 -2.84 30.29
CA GLY A 251 4.41 -3.96 29.49
C GLY A 251 4.36 -3.60 28.01
N LEU A 252 4.88 -4.48 27.14
CA LEU A 252 4.87 -4.28 25.70
C LEU A 252 3.56 -4.78 25.09
N ASP A 253 2.99 -4.04 24.13
CA ASP A 253 1.92 -4.59 23.29
C ASP A 253 2.49 -5.60 22.27
N SER A 254 1.61 -6.45 21.75
CA SER A 254 1.98 -7.52 20.82
C SER A 254 2.13 -7.06 19.37
N GLU A 255 1.71 -5.83 19.05
CA GLU A 255 1.62 -5.34 17.67
C GLU A 255 2.90 -4.63 17.26
N TYR A 256 3.28 -3.59 18.02
CA TYR A 256 4.44 -2.75 17.75
C TYR A 256 5.56 -2.94 18.77
N GLY A 257 5.30 -3.67 19.86
CA GLY A 257 6.20 -3.76 20.99
C GLY A 257 6.32 -2.42 21.73
N GLN A 258 5.25 -1.63 21.82
CA GLN A 258 5.26 -0.34 22.50
C GLN A 258 4.76 -0.45 23.96
N THR A 259 5.27 0.42 24.82
CA THR A 259 4.78 0.55 26.21
C THR A 259 3.55 1.46 26.27
N PRO A 260 2.74 1.45 27.36
CA PRO A 260 1.68 2.42 27.56
C PRO A 260 2.16 3.88 27.46
N LEU A 261 3.43 4.14 27.80
CA LEU A 261 4.03 5.47 27.73
C LEU A 261 4.20 5.93 26.27
N HIS A 262 4.59 5.06 25.34
CA HIS A 262 4.64 5.36 23.90
C HIS A 262 3.26 5.82 23.39
N TRP A 263 2.22 5.08 23.74
CA TRP A 263 0.83 5.38 23.35
C TRP A 263 0.30 6.69 23.97
N ALA A 264 0.55 6.91 25.27
CA ALA A 264 0.17 8.15 25.94
C ALA A 264 0.85 9.37 25.29
N VAL A 265 2.14 9.27 25.02
CA VAL A 265 2.93 10.33 24.41
C VAL A 265 2.50 10.55 22.96
N GLY A 266 2.34 9.49 22.17
CA GLY A 266 1.92 9.57 20.76
C GLY A 266 0.54 10.17 20.56
N ALA A 267 -0.37 10.00 21.52
CA ALA A 267 -1.68 10.64 21.56
C ALA A 267 -1.67 12.07 22.16
N GLY A 268 -0.53 12.54 22.67
CA GLY A 268 -0.40 13.86 23.32
C GLY A 268 -0.95 13.92 24.75
N ASN A 269 -1.29 12.78 25.36
CA ASN A 269 -1.87 12.67 26.70
C ASN A 269 -0.84 12.87 27.81
N THR A 270 -0.32 14.10 27.93
CA THR A 270 0.77 14.45 28.86
C THR A 270 0.42 14.15 30.33
N ALA A 271 -0.85 14.28 30.72
CA ALA A 271 -1.30 13.95 32.08
C ALA A 271 -1.19 12.45 32.38
N VAL A 272 -1.54 11.60 31.42
CA VAL A 272 -1.37 10.16 31.55
C VAL A 272 0.11 9.77 31.51
N ALA A 273 0.88 10.34 30.60
CA ALA A 273 2.33 10.11 30.54
C ALA A 273 3.00 10.44 31.89
N ARG A 274 2.59 11.53 32.56
CA ARG A 274 3.09 11.88 33.89
C ARG A 274 2.77 10.80 34.92
N ILE A 275 1.52 10.31 34.92
CA ILE A 275 1.08 9.26 35.85
C ILE A 275 1.93 8.00 35.64
N LEU A 276 2.10 7.56 34.39
CA LEU A 276 2.91 6.39 34.04
C LEU A 276 4.35 6.55 34.53
N LEU A 277 5.00 7.69 34.25
CA LEU A 277 6.38 7.98 34.69
C LEU A 277 6.51 7.97 36.23
N THR A 278 5.58 8.59 36.96
CA THR A 278 5.58 8.53 38.44
C THR A 278 5.30 7.13 39.00
N ASN A 279 4.80 6.20 38.20
CA ASN A 279 4.58 4.81 38.59
C ASN A 279 5.66 3.86 38.04
N GLY A 280 6.82 4.37 37.61
CA GLY A 280 7.97 3.55 37.22
C GLY A 280 7.99 3.13 35.74
N ALA A 281 7.24 3.82 34.87
CA ALA A 281 7.46 3.68 33.43
C ALA A 281 8.86 4.19 33.06
N ASP A 282 9.64 3.37 32.36
CA ASP A 282 10.95 3.72 31.84
C ASP A 282 10.79 4.52 30.53
N PRO A 283 11.27 5.79 30.49
CA PRO A 283 11.15 6.63 29.30
C PRO A 283 12.12 6.25 28.17
N ASN A 284 13.00 5.26 28.36
CA ASN A 284 14.02 4.85 27.39
C ASN A 284 13.72 3.48 26.73
N VAL A 285 12.57 2.86 27.00
CA VAL A 285 12.18 1.62 26.32
C VAL A 285 12.05 1.86 24.82
N VAL A 286 12.58 0.95 24.02
CA VAL A 286 12.57 1.01 22.56
C VAL A 286 11.52 0.04 22.01
N SER A 287 10.71 0.45 21.05
CA SER A 287 9.75 -0.44 20.39
C SER A 287 10.40 -1.45 19.43
N SER A 288 9.73 -2.60 19.25
CA SER A 288 10.30 -3.76 18.56
C SER A 288 10.29 -3.66 17.03
N GLU A 289 9.21 -3.16 16.42
CA GLU A 289 9.08 -3.14 14.96
C GLU A 289 9.86 -1.97 14.33
N TYR A 290 9.78 -0.81 14.96
CA TYR A 290 10.54 0.39 14.61
C TYR A 290 11.26 0.86 15.87
N PRO A 291 12.60 0.83 15.94
CA PRO A 291 13.33 1.24 17.13
C PRO A 291 13.10 2.72 17.45
N MET A 292 12.15 3.02 18.33
CA MET A 292 11.79 4.36 18.77
C MET A 292 11.55 4.35 20.27
N THR A 293 12.02 5.39 20.95
CA THR A 293 11.68 5.66 22.34
C THR A 293 10.38 6.49 22.44
N PRO A 294 9.76 6.60 23.63
CA PRO A 294 8.70 7.58 23.86
C PRO A 294 9.13 9.00 23.51
N LEU A 295 10.40 9.36 23.73
CA LEU A 295 10.95 10.66 23.36
C LEU A 295 10.92 10.84 21.84
N ASP A 296 11.42 9.87 21.06
CA ASP A 296 11.41 9.96 19.60
C ASP A 296 9.98 10.17 19.05
N ILE A 297 8.98 9.49 19.60
CA ILE A 297 7.57 9.70 19.25
C ILE A 297 7.13 11.13 19.56
N ALA A 298 7.45 11.65 20.75
CA ALA A 298 7.12 13.03 21.13
C ALA A 298 7.73 14.05 20.15
N LEU A 299 8.98 13.82 19.74
CA LEU A 299 9.75 14.68 18.84
C LEU A 299 9.16 14.70 17.44
N VAL A 300 8.87 13.52 16.85
CA VAL A 300 8.25 13.42 15.52
C VAL A 300 6.86 14.08 15.50
N ARG A 301 6.09 13.96 16.58
CA ARG A 301 4.74 14.54 16.71
C ARG A 301 4.76 16.03 17.07
N GLY A 302 5.90 16.59 17.47
CA GLY A 302 6.02 17.98 17.92
C GLY A 302 5.37 18.25 19.29
N HIS A 303 5.28 17.25 20.17
CA HIS A 303 4.64 17.39 21.47
C HIS A 303 5.61 17.98 22.50
N VAL A 304 5.77 19.31 22.51
CA VAL A 304 6.69 20.05 23.40
C VAL A 304 6.51 19.68 24.88
N ARG A 305 5.27 19.64 25.37
CA ARG A 305 4.97 19.33 26.79
C ARG A 305 5.35 17.89 27.16
N ALA A 306 5.10 16.94 26.27
CA ALA A 306 5.49 15.55 26.48
C ALA A 306 7.01 15.39 26.41
N THR A 307 7.68 16.08 25.47
CA THR A 307 9.14 16.13 25.36
C THR A 307 9.77 16.66 26.65
N GLN A 308 9.32 17.81 27.15
CA GLN A 308 9.79 18.39 28.41
C GLN A 308 9.60 17.43 29.59
N LEU A 309 8.45 16.77 29.65
CA LEU A 309 8.14 15.82 30.71
C LEU A 309 9.09 14.62 30.67
N LEU A 310 9.28 14.01 29.50
CA LEU A 310 10.16 12.86 29.31
C LEU A 310 11.61 13.18 29.69
N LEU A 311 12.13 14.31 29.22
CA LEU A 311 13.50 14.75 29.54
C LEU A 311 13.68 15.01 31.05
N THR A 312 12.68 15.59 31.72
CA THR A 312 12.69 15.78 33.19
C THR A 312 12.72 14.44 33.95
N HIS A 313 12.16 13.38 33.37
CA HIS A 313 12.11 12.03 33.96
C HIS A 313 13.24 11.11 33.46
N GLY A 314 14.31 11.65 32.86
CA GLY A 314 15.50 10.87 32.50
C GLY A 314 15.45 10.19 31.13
N ALA A 315 14.58 10.66 30.22
CA ALA A 315 14.70 10.27 28.81
C ALA A 315 16.04 10.75 28.23
N SER A 316 16.76 9.84 27.59
CA SER A 316 18.07 10.10 26.99
C SER A 316 17.92 10.81 25.64
N ILE A 317 18.70 11.86 25.43
CA ILE A 317 18.82 12.50 24.12
C ILE A 317 19.78 11.66 23.30
N SER A 318 19.23 10.98 22.30
CA SER A 318 19.97 10.16 21.34
C SER A 318 20.48 10.99 20.16
N GLU A 319 21.35 10.38 19.35
CA GLU A 319 21.82 10.96 18.09
C GLU A 319 20.68 11.21 17.08
N SER A 320 19.58 10.46 17.18
CA SER A 320 18.40 10.61 16.34
C SER A 320 17.42 11.69 16.83
N SER A 321 17.57 12.18 18.06
CA SER A 321 16.60 13.07 18.69
C SER A 321 16.44 14.37 17.90
N LEU A 322 17.53 15.07 17.60
CA LEU A 322 17.45 16.33 16.85
C LEU A 322 16.98 16.09 15.41
N TYR A 323 17.39 14.99 14.80
CA TYR A 323 16.91 14.57 13.48
C TYR A 323 15.38 14.37 13.45
N PHE A 324 14.79 13.75 14.47
CA PHE A 324 13.35 13.57 14.58
C PHE A 324 12.62 14.87 14.92
N ALA A 325 13.19 15.71 15.79
CA ALA A 325 12.63 17.01 16.15
C ALA A 325 12.49 17.94 14.94
N VAL A 326 13.45 17.92 14.01
CA VAL A 326 13.41 18.70 12.76
C VAL A 326 12.25 18.28 11.84
N ARG A 327 11.73 17.05 11.97
CA ARG A 327 10.53 16.61 11.24
C ARG A 327 9.24 17.19 11.84
N SER A 328 9.29 17.67 13.08
CA SER A 328 8.20 18.45 13.66
C SER A 328 8.07 19.77 12.90
N ARG A 329 6.92 20.43 13.03
CA ARG A 329 6.72 21.79 12.51
C ARG A 329 6.93 22.85 13.60
N ASP A 330 7.44 22.45 14.76
CA ASP A 330 7.51 23.27 15.95
C ASP A 330 8.97 23.53 16.34
N PRO A 331 9.49 24.75 16.12
CA PRO A 331 10.84 25.14 16.52
C PRO A 331 11.09 24.98 18.03
N SER A 332 10.05 25.02 18.86
CA SER A 332 10.18 24.95 20.32
C SER A 332 10.76 23.61 20.78
N VAL A 333 10.45 22.51 20.10
CA VAL A 333 11.03 21.20 20.40
C VAL A 333 12.52 21.17 20.07
N VAL A 334 12.90 21.78 18.94
CA VAL A 334 14.30 21.88 18.51
C VAL A 334 15.09 22.74 19.50
N GLN A 335 14.57 23.92 19.87
CA GLN A 335 15.17 24.79 20.88
C GLN A 335 15.37 24.05 22.19
N LEU A 336 14.34 23.34 22.67
CA LEU A 336 14.42 22.58 23.92
C LEU A 336 15.52 21.52 23.90
N LEU A 337 15.70 20.81 22.78
CA LEU A 337 16.79 19.83 22.67
C LEU A 337 18.17 20.50 22.67
N LEU A 338 18.32 21.63 21.98
CA LEU A 338 19.57 22.39 21.98
C LEU A 338 19.92 22.93 23.37
N ASP A 339 18.94 23.46 24.10
CA ASP A 339 19.10 23.91 25.50
C ASP A 339 19.54 22.77 26.44
N ARG A 340 19.29 21.52 26.04
CA ARG A 340 19.67 20.30 26.77
C ARG A 340 20.95 19.64 26.25
N GLY A 341 21.70 20.34 25.40
CA GLY A 341 23.00 19.90 24.91
C GLY A 341 22.92 18.83 23.82
N ALA A 342 21.81 18.76 23.07
CA ALA A 342 21.77 17.91 21.88
C ALA A 342 22.85 18.35 20.88
N ASP A 343 23.58 17.40 20.32
CA ASP A 343 24.60 17.67 19.30
C ASP A 343 23.91 18.15 18.00
N LEU A 344 24.19 19.41 17.66
CA LEU A 344 23.62 20.12 16.52
C LEU A 344 24.03 19.51 15.16
N ASN A 345 25.23 18.93 15.09
CA ASN A 345 25.84 18.47 13.85
C ASN A 345 25.87 16.94 13.73
N ARG A 346 25.48 16.21 14.79
CA ARG A 346 25.42 14.74 14.76
C ARG A 346 24.52 14.24 13.64
N ALA A 347 25.10 13.52 12.70
CA ALA A 347 24.34 12.90 11.62
C ALA A 347 23.56 11.69 12.11
N TYR A 348 22.31 11.57 11.65
CA TYR A 348 21.54 10.32 11.77
C TYR A 348 21.49 9.64 10.39
N GLY A 349 22.13 8.47 10.30
CA GLY A 349 22.37 7.79 9.03
C GLY A 349 23.27 8.62 8.11
N SER A 350 22.68 9.23 7.09
CA SER A 350 23.41 10.00 6.06
C SER A 350 23.20 11.52 6.12
N LYS A 351 22.43 12.04 7.08
CA LYS A 351 22.05 13.46 7.10
C LYS A 351 22.25 14.07 8.48
N THR A 352 22.81 15.27 8.51
CA THR A 352 22.76 16.15 9.69
C THR A 352 21.35 16.72 9.88
N PRO A 353 21.02 17.24 11.06
CA PRO A 353 19.74 17.92 11.31
C PRO A 353 19.48 19.06 10.32
N LEU A 354 20.51 19.84 9.97
CA LEU A 354 20.41 20.90 8.97
C LEU A 354 20.11 20.35 7.55
N MET A 355 20.76 19.26 7.14
CA MET A 355 20.45 18.60 5.86
C MET A 355 19.02 18.07 5.83
N GLN A 356 18.53 17.55 6.95
CA GLN A 356 17.15 17.10 7.06
C GLN A 356 16.18 18.29 6.95
N ALA A 357 16.43 19.39 7.66
CA ALA A 357 15.62 20.61 7.57
C ALA A 357 15.56 21.14 6.13
N ALA A 358 16.72 21.19 5.46
CA ALA A 358 16.86 21.59 4.07
C ALA A 358 16.07 20.69 3.10
N SER A 359 16.10 19.36 3.32
CA SER A 359 15.42 18.37 2.49
C SER A 359 13.89 18.46 2.58
N TRP A 360 13.34 18.72 3.77
CA TRP A 360 11.90 18.80 3.97
C TRP A 360 11.34 20.17 3.62
N GLY A 361 12.07 21.24 3.96
CA GLY A 361 11.72 22.63 3.62
C GLY A 361 10.35 23.10 4.15
N ARG A 362 9.81 22.46 5.20
CA ARG A 362 8.47 22.76 5.72
C ARG A 362 8.43 23.84 6.80
N SER A 363 9.57 24.16 7.43
CA SER A 363 9.69 25.24 8.41
C SER A 363 11.02 25.97 8.22
N PRO A 364 10.98 27.16 7.59
CA PRO A 364 12.12 28.08 7.57
C PRO A 364 12.61 28.45 8.98
N GLU A 365 11.71 28.48 9.97
CA GLU A 365 12.01 28.84 11.35
C GLU A 365 12.95 27.82 12.01
N ILE A 366 12.70 26.52 11.83
CA ILE A 366 13.61 25.47 12.30
C ILE A 366 15.00 25.64 11.66
N MET A 367 15.04 25.96 10.37
CA MET A 367 16.31 26.14 9.66
C MET A 367 17.07 27.35 10.17
N ARG A 368 16.40 28.49 10.34
CA ARG A 368 16.98 29.70 10.94
C ARG A 368 17.51 29.41 12.35
N LEU A 369 16.77 28.66 13.14
CA LEU A 369 17.17 28.27 14.49
C LEU A 369 18.43 27.39 14.50
N LEU A 370 18.50 26.37 13.64
CA LEU A 370 19.70 25.53 13.50
C LEU A 370 20.91 26.36 13.02
N LEU A 371 20.72 27.23 12.04
CA LEU A 371 21.78 28.10 11.53
C LEU A 371 22.26 29.10 12.59
N ALA A 372 21.34 29.74 13.33
CA ALA A 372 21.66 30.64 14.42
C ALA A 372 22.36 29.94 15.60
N ALA A 373 22.07 28.65 15.81
CA ALA A 373 22.76 27.82 16.80
C ALA A 373 24.17 27.37 16.34
N GLY A 374 24.59 27.70 15.12
CA GLY A 374 25.93 27.40 14.61
C GLY A 374 26.03 26.06 13.86
N ALA A 375 24.96 25.60 13.22
CA ALA A 375 24.99 24.35 12.47
C ALA A 375 26.00 24.42 11.32
N GLU A 376 26.74 23.33 11.11
CA GLU A 376 27.74 23.23 10.04
C GLU A 376 27.07 23.23 8.67
N VAL A 377 27.08 24.40 8.01
CA VAL A 377 26.41 24.64 6.73
C VAL A 377 26.97 23.76 5.61
N ASN A 378 28.29 23.52 5.63
CA ASN A 378 29.04 22.80 4.60
C ASN A 378 29.37 21.35 5.00
N ALA A 379 28.75 20.82 6.06
CA ALA A 379 28.88 19.42 6.41
C ALA A 379 28.54 18.53 5.20
N ARG A 380 29.23 17.39 5.09
CA ARG A 380 29.03 16.41 4.01
C ARG A 380 28.35 15.17 4.57
N GLY A 381 27.14 14.89 4.10
CA GLY A 381 26.36 13.72 4.47
C GLY A 381 26.73 12.51 3.61
N GLY A 382 25.82 11.53 3.57
CA GLY A 382 25.93 10.39 2.67
C GLY A 382 25.96 10.83 1.21
N TYR A 383 26.74 10.10 0.41
CA TYR A 383 27.07 10.46 -0.98
C TYR A 383 27.80 11.80 -1.12
N GLY A 384 28.31 12.39 -0.03
CA GLY A 384 29.04 13.66 -0.06
C GLY A 384 28.16 14.88 -0.28
N LYS A 385 26.84 14.76 -0.10
CA LYS A 385 25.89 15.86 -0.31
C LYS A 385 25.88 16.82 0.88
N THR A 386 25.83 18.12 0.59
CA THR A 386 25.67 19.19 1.59
C THR A 386 24.20 19.53 1.80
N ALA A 387 23.88 20.35 2.81
CA ALA A 387 22.52 20.86 3.02
C ALA A 387 21.97 21.58 1.78
N LEU A 388 22.84 22.32 1.04
CA LEU A 388 22.45 23.03 -0.17
C LEU A 388 22.01 22.08 -1.30
N HIS A 389 22.66 20.92 -1.47
CA HIS A 389 22.21 19.89 -2.42
C HIS A 389 20.78 19.43 -2.12
N TYR A 390 20.46 19.18 -0.84
CA TYR A 390 19.12 18.75 -0.43
C TYR A 390 18.08 19.86 -0.56
N ALA A 391 18.42 21.11 -0.22
CA ALA A 391 17.53 22.26 -0.37
C ALA A 391 17.16 22.51 -1.83
N VAL A 392 18.13 22.40 -2.74
CA VAL A 392 17.92 22.59 -4.17
C VAL A 392 17.03 21.49 -4.75
N ALA A 393 17.22 20.24 -4.33
CA ALA A 393 16.36 19.11 -4.72
C ALA A 393 14.94 19.15 -4.13
N SER A 394 14.69 19.97 -3.10
CA SER A 394 13.35 20.19 -2.54
C SER A 394 12.49 21.07 -3.45
N ASN A 395 11.20 21.29 -3.14
CA ASN A 395 10.34 22.23 -3.88
C ASN A 395 10.34 23.66 -3.29
N ARG A 396 11.28 24.00 -2.39
CA ARG A 396 11.24 25.24 -1.60
C ARG A 396 12.47 26.13 -1.82
N THR A 397 12.28 27.37 -2.25
CA THR A 397 13.37 28.34 -2.51
C THR A 397 13.96 28.90 -1.21
N ASP A 398 13.14 29.12 -0.18
CA ASP A 398 13.58 29.71 1.10
C ASP A 398 14.76 28.97 1.73
N SER A 399 14.74 27.63 1.69
CA SER A 399 15.84 26.80 2.19
C SER A 399 17.16 27.09 1.46
N VAL A 400 17.10 27.33 0.14
CA VAL A 400 18.28 27.65 -0.68
C VAL A 400 18.80 29.03 -0.28
N ARG A 401 17.90 30.01 -0.14
CA ARG A 401 18.24 31.38 0.29
C ARG A 401 18.92 31.40 1.66
N LEU A 402 18.30 30.79 2.67
CA LEU A 402 18.83 30.76 4.03
C LEU A 402 20.21 30.11 4.10
N LEU A 403 20.43 29.02 3.36
CA LEU A 403 21.74 28.35 3.33
C LEU A 403 22.81 29.19 2.64
N LEU A 404 22.48 29.84 1.51
CA LEU A 404 23.41 30.73 0.82
C LEU A 404 23.77 31.96 1.66
N GLU A 405 22.79 32.58 2.32
CA GLU A 405 23.00 33.68 3.27
C GLU A 405 23.86 33.25 4.47
N ALA A 406 23.77 31.99 4.88
CA ALA A 406 24.60 31.40 5.92
C ALA A 406 25.99 30.92 5.44
N GLY A 407 26.38 31.21 4.20
CA GLY A 407 27.71 30.88 3.68
C GLY A 407 27.86 29.46 3.15
N ALA A 408 26.77 28.85 2.65
CA ALA A 408 26.85 27.57 1.97
C ALA A 408 27.75 27.63 0.73
N GLU A 409 28.61 26.64 0.57
CA GLU A 409 29.45 26.46 -0.61
C GLU A 409 28.59 26.15 -1.84
N VAL A 410 28.36 27.19 -2.66
CA VAL A 410 27.51 27.12 -3.87
C VAL A 410 27.98 26.08 -4.88
N ASN A 411 29.29 25.79 -4.90
CA ASN A 411 29.94 24.88 -5.85
C ASN A 411 30.46 23.59 -5.19
N ALA A 412 30.00 23.26 -3.97
CA ALA A 412 30.37 22.01 -3.31
C ALA A 412 30.05 20.81 -4.21
N ARG A 413 30.97 19.86 -4.35
CA ARG A 413 30.76 18.66 -5.20
C ARG A 413 30.40 17.46 -4.35
N ASP A 414 29.35 16.73 -4.71
CA ASP A 414 29.04 15.42 -4.13
C ASP A 414 29.98 14.32 -4.64
N ASN A 415 29.78 13.07 -4.22
CA ASN A 415 30.65 11.94 -4.62
C ASN A 415 30.53 11.59 -6.12
N GLU A 416 29.51 12.09 -6.82
CA GLU A 416 29.34 11.99 -8.27
C GLU A 416 29.92 13.21 -9.01
N GLY A 417 30.51 14.16 -8.28
CA GLY A 417 31.03 15.41 -8.82
C GLY A 417 29.93 16.42 -9.16
N LYS A 418 28.69 16.20 -8.72
CA LYS A 418 27.56 17.11 -8.96
C LYS A 418 27.62 18.27 -8.00
N THR A 419 27.40 19.48 -8.51
CA THR A 419 27.16 20.69 -7.72
C THR A 419 25.69 20.77 -7.27
N PRO A 420 25.33 21.70 -6.36
CA PRO A 420 23.92 21.99 -6.08
C PRO A 420 23.11 22.36 -7.32
N LEU A 421 23.69 23.12 -8.26
CA LEU A 421 23.05 23.44 -9.54
C LEU A 421 22.77 22.17 -10.37
N ASP A 422 23.69 21.21 -10.37
CA ASP A 422 23.50 19.90 -11.00
C ASP A 422 22.42 19.04 -10.30
N ALA A 423 22.24 19.21 -8.99
CA ALA A 423 21.25 18.47 -8.20
C ALA A 423 19.79 18.87 -8.51
N MET A 424 19.58 19.99 -9.22
CA MET A 424 18.27 20.49 -9.66
C MET A 424 17.50 19.51 -10.56
N THR A 425 18.13 18.46 -11.06
CA THR A 425 17.60 17.66 -12.17
C THR A 425 17.16 16.25 -11.77
N GLY A 426 17.20 15.90 -10.48
CA GLY A 426 16.70 14.61 -9.98
C GLY A 426 15.18 14.46 -10.11
N LEU A 427 14.67 13.23 -10.05
CA LEU A 427 13.23 12.92 -10.18
C LEU A 427 12.37 13.70 -9.16
N ALA A 428 12.92 14.02 -7.97
CA ALA A 428 12.24 14.76 -6.91
C ALA A 428 11.90 16.23 -7.26
N THR A 429 12.62 16.85 -8.20
CA THR A 429 12.38 18.24 -8.63
C THR A 429 11.42 18.34 -9.81
N SER A 430 10.82 17.24 -10.27
CA SER A 430 9.96 17.20 -11.46
C SER A 430 8.57 17.83 -11.27
N LEU A 431 8.24 18.29 -10.05
CA LEU A 431 6.89 18.73 -9.68
C LEU A 431 6.67 20.27 -9.58
N GLY A 432 7.55 21.12 -10.11
CA GLY A 432 7.32 22.57 -10.11
C GLY A 432 8.26 23.38 -11.00
N GLY A 433 7.73 24.03 -12.04
CA GLY A 433 8.53 24.80 -13.01
C GLY A 433 8.94 26.21 -12.57
N GLU A 434 8.19 26.86 -11.67
CA GLU A 434 8.49 28.23 -11.25
C GLU A 434 9.55 28.29 -10.14
N SER A 435 9.42 27.41 -9.12
CA SER A 435 10.37 27.28 -8.01
C SER A 435 11.78 26.91 -8.48
N LEU A 436 11.90 26.18 -9.59
CA LEU A 436 13.19 25.74 -10.10
C LEU A 436 14.01 26.89 -10.70
N ASN A 437 13.37 27.74 -11.50
CA ASN A 437 14.04 28.88 -12.14
C ASN A 437 14.53 29.91 -11.11
N GLU A 438 13.73 30.17 -10.08
CA GLU A 438 14.13 31.05 -8.98
C GLU A 438 15.38 30.50 -8.26
N LYS A 439 15.43 29.19 -7.99
CA LYS A 439 16.61 28.56 -7.39
C LYS A 439 17.84 28.65 -8.28
N ALA A 440 17.70 28.40 -9.59
CA ALA A 440 18.82 28.55 -10.51
C ALA A 440 19.33 30.00 -10.52
N ALA A 441 18.45 30.98 -10.66
CA ALA A 441 18.81 32.40 -10.64
C ALA A 441 19.51 32.78 -9.33
N LEU A 442 19.01 32.28 -8.20
CA LEU A 442 19.61 32.50 -6.89
C LEU A 442 21.01 31.87 -6.80
N LEU A 443 21.17 30.61 -7.19
CA LEU A 443 22.47 29.94 -7.22
C LEU A 443 23.47 30.67 -8.13
N VAL A 444 23.05 31.09 -9.32
CA VAL A 444 23.87 31.87 -10.26
C VAL A 444 24.29 33.21 -9.65
N THR A 445 23.37 33.91 -8.96
CA THR A 445 23.66 35.17 -8.27
C THR A 445 24.75 34.99 -7.20
N TYR A 446 24.79 33.82 -6.56
CA TYR A 446 25.81 33.46 -5.57
C TYR A 446 27.06 32.80 -6.18
N GLY A 447 27.22 32.80 -7.51
CA GLY A 447 28.43 32.32 -8.18
C GLY A 447 28.46 30.83 -8.50
N ALA A 448 27.29 30.21 -8.72
CA ALA A 448 27.24 28.82 -9.18
C ALA A 448 27.94 28.61 -10.52
N ASP A 449 28.73 27.54 -10.62
CA ASP A 449 29.37 27.09 -11.85
C ASP A 449 28.33 26.51 -12.82
N VAL A 450 27.92 27.32 -13.80
CA VAL A 450 26.97 26.93 -14.86
C VAL A 450 27.56 25.96 -15.89
N ASN A 451 28.86 25.68 -15.80
CA ASN A 451 29.63 24.85 -16.73
C ASN A 451 30.21 23.60 -16.06
N SER A 452 29.69 23.21 -14.90
CA SER A 452 30.13 22.04 -14.17
C SER A 452 30.02 20.77 -15.02
N LEU A 453 31.01 19.88 -14.86
CA LEU A 453 31.06 18.59 -15.56
C LEU A 453 31.16 17.44 -14.54
N PRO A 454 30.02 16.93 -14.06
CA PRO A 454 29.96 15.76 -13.18
C PRO A 454 30.32 14.45 -13.91
N LYS A 455 30.45 13.34 -13.16
CA LYS A 455 30.91 12.04 -13.69
C LYS A 455 30.04 11.45 -14.81
N ASP A 456 28.76 11.81 -14.88
CA ASP A 456 27.86 11.40 -15.98
C ASP A 456 28.07 12.21 -17.26
N GLY A 457 29.01 13.17 -17.25
CA GLY A 457 29.37 14.02 -18.38
C GLY A 457 28.31 15.05 -18.77
N ARG A 458 27.21 15.20 -18.05
CA ARG A 458 26.12 16.11 -18.44
C ARG A 458 26.28 17.48 -17.80
N THR A 459 26.39 18.52 -18.61
CA THR A 459 26.40 19.92 -18.15
C THR A 459 25.02 20.37 -17.64
N PRO A 460 24.95 21.40 -16.77
CA PRO A 460 23.68 22.01 -16.36
C PRO A 460 22.77 22.36 -17.54
N LEU A 461 23.33 22.93 -18.62
CA LEU A 461 22.59 23.28 -19.83
C LEU A 461 21.96 22.05 -20.49
N ILE A 462 22.74 20.97 -20.68
CA ILE A 462 22.21 19.72 -21.25
C ILE A 462 21.09 19.16 -20.38
N ARG A 463 21.21 19.23 -19.05
CA ARG A 463 20.15 18.75 -18.16
C ARG A 463 18.87 19.58 -18.24
N ALA A 464 18.98 20.91 -18.36
CA ALA A 464 17.83 21.79 -18.58
C ALA A 464 17.07 21.42 -19.88
N VAL A 465 17.81 21.14 -20.96
CA VAL A 465 17.24 20.64 -22.22
C VAL A 465 16.55 19.28 -22.04
N LEU A 466 17.17 18.35 -21.33
CA LEU A 466 16.59 17.02 -21.09
C LEU A 466 15.25 17.08 -20.33
N ARG A 467 15.09 18.07 -19.46
CA ARG A 467 13.87 18.38 -18.70
C ARG A 467 12.83 19.17 -19.48
N ARG A 468 13.16 19.69 -20.66
CA ARG A 468 12.30 20.57 -21.46
C ARG A 468 11.98 21.90 -20.76
N ASP A 469 12.91 22.40 -19.92
CA ASP A 469 12.72 23.66 -19.19
C ASP A 469 13.35 24.82 -19.97
N THR A 470 12.58 25.41 -20.88
CA THR A 470 13.02 26.51 -21.75
C THR A 470 13.48 27.73 -20.96
N LYS A 471 12.86 28.02 -19.82
CA LYS A 471 13.21 29.19 -18.98
C LYS A 471 14.54 28.96 -18.25
N LEU A 472 14.79 27.73 -17.80
CA LEU A 472 16.08 27.37 -17.21
C LEU A 472 17.19 27.36 -18.25
N VAL A 473 16.91 26.87 -19.47
CA VAL A 473 17.85 26.96 -20.60
C VAL A 473 18.24 28.41 -20.85
N LYS A 474 17.26 29.32 -20.97
CA LYS A 474 17.53 30.74 -21.16
C LYS A 474 18.38 31.32 -20.02
N THR A 475 18.00 31.06 -18.77
CA THR A 475 18.72 31.54 -17.58
C THR A 475 20.19 31.08 -17.58
N LEU A 476 20.46 29.82 -17.94
CA LEU A 476 21.82 29.28 -17.99
C LEU A 476 22.63 29.89 -19.15
N LEU A 477 22.02 30.11 -20.32
CA LEU A 477 22.66 30.78 -21.45
C LEU A 477 23.01 32.23 -21.12
N ASP A 478 22.07 32.97 -20.52
CA ASP A 478 22.27 34.35 -20.07
C ASP A 478 23.40 34.43 -19.01
N ALA A 479 23.57 33.37 -18.21
CA ALA A 479 24.63 33.23 -17.22
C ALA A 479 25.98 32.73 -17.78
N GLY A 480 26.10 32.57 -19.11
CA GLY A 480 27.36 32.17 -19.76
C GLY A 480 27.62 30.66 -19.83
N ALA A 481 26.57 29.84 -19.88
CA ALA A 481 26.71 28.42 -20.15
C ALA A 481 27.33 28.16 -21.54
N LYS A 482 28.34 27.29 -21.59
CA LYS A 482 29.05 26.88 -22.81
C LYS A 482 28.12 26.06 -23.69
N VAL A 483 27.48 26.72 -24.66
CA VAL A 483 26.48 26.14 -25.57
C VAL A 483 26.96 24.88 -26.33
N ASN A 484 28.26 24.83 -26.64
CA ASN A 484 28.89 23.77 -27.43
C ASN A 484 29.59 22.70 -26.59
N GLN A 485 29.50 22.75 -25.25
CA GLN A 485 30.08 21.73 -24.40
C GLN A 485 29.30 20.41 -24.59
N ALA A 486 30.00 19.37 -25.05
CA ALA A 486 29.43 18.04 -25.26
C ALA A 486 29.40 17.22 -23.96
N ALA A 487 28.40 16.35 -23.86
CA ALA A 487 28.35 15.29 -22.84
C ALA A 487 29.14 14.05 -23.27
N SER A 488 29.15 13.02 -22.40
CA SER A 488 29.62 11.69 -22.77
C SER A 488 28.89 11.20 -24.03
N GLY A 489 29.61 10.76 -25.05
CA GLY A 489 29.04 10.41 -26.36
C GLY A 489 29.10 11.52 -27.42
N GLY A 490 29.77 12.64 -27.15
CA GLY A 490 29.95 13.74 -28.11
C GLY A 490 28.71 14.63 -28.31
N ARG A 491 27.60 14.33 -27.64
CA ARG A 491 26.32 15.05 -27.83
C ARG A 491 26.29 16.39 -27.10
N THR A 492 26.03 17.46 -27.84
CA THR A 492 25.78 18.82 -27.32
C THR A 492 24.32 19.03 -26.91
N ALA A 493 24.02 20.15 -26.25
CA ALA A 493 22.65 20.56 -25.94
C ALA A 493 21.75 20.61 -27.19
N LEU A 494 22.29 21.02 -28.35
CA LEU A 494 21.55 21.10 -29.61
C LEU A 494 21.11 19.72 -30.11
N HIS A 495 21.97 18.69 -30.02
CA HIS A 495 21.60 17.31 -30.36
C HIS A 495 20.38 16.83 -29.55
N TYR A 496 20.38 17.07 -28.24
CA TYR A 496 19.28 16.66 -27.37
C TYR A 496 18.00 17.46 -27.63
N ALA A 497 18.11 18.76 -27.93
CA ALA A 497 16.96 19.61 -28.25
C ALA A 497 16.29 19.17 -29.56
N SER A 498 17.10 18.90 -30.60
CA SER A 498 16.64 18.42 -31.91
C SER A 498 15.91 17.08 -31.79
N ALA A 499 16.53 16.11 -31.10
CA ALA A 499 15.96 14.77 -30.89
C ALA A 499 14.64 14.78 -30.10
N LYS A 500 14.46 15.75 -29.19
CA LYS A 500 13.25 15.85 -28.36
C LYS A 500 12.11 16.64 -29.00
N GLY A 501 12.38 17.39 -30.07
CA GLY A 501 11.40 18.27 -30.70
C GLY A 501 11.19 19.58 -29.93
N LEU A 502 12.25 20.20 -29.41
CA LEU A 502 12.15 21.40 -28.59
C LEU A 502 12.47 22.65 -29.41
N THR A 503 11.59 23.05 -30.31
CA THR A 503 11.80 24.15 -31.27
C THR A 503 12.27 25.46 -30.61
N ASP A 504 11.63 25.90 -29.54
CA ASP A 504 12.02 27.13 -28.83
C ASP A 504 13.43 27.03 -28.23
N VAL A 505 13.78 25.87 -27.69
CA VAL A 505 15.12 25.59 -27.15
C VAL A 505 16.14 25.55 -28.28
N VAL A 506 15.82 24.96 -29.44
CA VAL A 506 16.68 25.00 -30.63
C VAL A 506 16.95 26.45 -31.04
N ARG A 507 15.92 27.30 -31.14
CA ARG A 507 16.08 28.73 -31.46
C ARG A 507 16.98 29.45 -30.44
N LEU A 508 16.79 29.22 -29.14
CA LEU A 508 17.63 29.79 -28.08
C LEU A 508 19.09 29.34 -28.20
N LEU A 509 19.33 28.05 -28.44
CA LEU A 509 20.68 27.50 -28.58
C LEU A 509 21.38 28.06 -29.82
N LEU A 510 20.68 28.17 -30.96
CA LEU A 510 21.22 28.78 -32.18
C LEU A 510 21.57 30.25 -31.98
N ALA A 511 20.67 31.01 -31.34
CA ALA A 511 20.93 32.40 -30.99
C ALA A 511 22.15 32.57 -30.07
N ALA A 512 22.43 31.58 -29.23
CA ALA A 512 23.61 31.53 -28.36
C ALA A 512 24.87 30.98 -29.05
N GLY A 513 24.85 30.70 -30.36
CA GLY A 513 26.00 30.24 -31.13
C GLY A 513 26.24 28.72 -31.09
N ALA A 514 25.18 27.92 -30.96
CA ALA A 514 25.30 26.46 -31.04
C ALA A 514 25.80 26.00 -32.42
N ALA A 515 26.78 25.09 -32.41
CA ALA A 515 27.35 24.51 -33.62
C ALA A 515 26.37 23.52 -34.27
N VAL A 516 25.73 23.97 -35.35
CA VAL A 516 24.73 23.18 -36.12
C VAL A 516 25.29 21.91 -36.74
N ASN A 517 26.58 21.90 -37.06
CA ASN A 517 27.28 20.78 -37.70
C ASN A 517 28.17 19.99 -36.73
N ALA A 518 28.01 20.18 -35.42
CA ALA A 518 28.73 19.37 -34.44
C ALA A 518 28.35 17.88 -34.63
N LYS A 519 29.34 16.99 -34.59
CA LYS A 519 29.12 15.55 -34.69
C LYS A 519 29.25 14.91 -33.32
N ASP A 520 28.32 14.03 -32.99
CA ASP A 520 28.46 13.14 -31.84
C ASP A 520 29.42 11.97 -32.13
N ASP A 521 29.69 11.10 -31.17
CA ASP A 521 30.66 9.99 -31.31
C ASP A 521 30.23 8.96 -32.38
N SER A 522 28.95 8.97 -32.79
CA SER A 522 28.42 8.15 -33.89
C SER A 522 28.51 8.84 -35.26
N GLY A 523 28.98 10.09 -35.29
CA GLY A 523 29.06 10.93 -36.48
C GLY A 523 27.78 11.65 -36.82
N ALA A 524 26.72 11.52 -36.00
CA ALA A 524 25.43 12.16 -36.24
C ALA A 524 25.46 13.64 -35.86
N THR A 525 24.83 14.48 -36.67
CA THR A 525 24.62 15.91 -36.40
C THR A 525 23.27 16.17 -35.70
N PRO A 526 23.05 17.35 -35.12
CA PRO A 526 21.73 17.74 -34.63
C PRO A 526 20.63 17.66 -35.71
N LEU A 527 20.98 17.91 -36.98
CA LEU A 527 20.05 17.80 -38.11
C LEU A 527 19.65 16.33 -38.36
N ASP A 528 20.60 15.39 -38.29
CA ASP A 528 20.32 13.96 -38.45
C ASP A 528 19.38 13.42 -37.35
N LEU A 529 19.39 14.08 -36.19
CA LEU A 529 18.53 13.76 -35.05
C LEU A 529 17.25 14.60 -35.00
N ALA A 530 16.97 15.45 -36.00
CA ALA A 530 15.81 16.33 -35.98
C ALA A 530 14.49 15.53 -35.91
N LYS A 531 13.66 15.83 -34.91
CA LYS A 531 12.39 15.12 -34.69
C LYS A 531 11.32 15.46 -35.73
N ASP A 532 11.32 16.69 -36.25
CA ASP A 532 10.33 17.19 -37.19
C ASP A 532 10.94 18.11 -38.26
N LYS A 533 10.13 18.43 -39.27
CA LYS A 533 10.55 19.25 -40.41
C LYS A 533 10.90 20.68 -40.01
N GLU A 534 10.21 21.25 -39.03
CA GLU A 534 10.47 22.63 -38.59
C GLU A 534 11.89 22.73 -38.00
N ILE A 535 12.26 21.80 -37.12
CA ILE A 535 13.63 21.75 -36.58
C ILE A 535 14.65 21.46 -37.67
N ALA A 536 14.34 20.57 -38.62
CA ALA A 536 15.24 20.29 -39.73
C ALA A 536 15.47 21.52 -40.62
N GLU A 537 14.46 22.37 -40.80
CA GLU A 537 14.57 23.65 -41.50
C GLU A 537 15.39 24.67 -40.72
N LEU A 538 15.26 24.73 -39.39
CA LEU A 538 16.07 25.62 -38.55
C LEU A 538 17.56 25.26 -38.51
N LEU A 539 17.91 24.02 -38.83
CA LEU A 539 19.28 23.50 -38.77
C LEU A 539 19.97 23.44 -40.14
N ARG A 540 19.27 23.81 -41.22
CA ARG A 540 19.83 24.00 -42.56
C ARG A 540 20.27 25.44 -42.74
#